data_AF-A0A813XAH4-F1
#
_entry.id   AF-A0A813XAH4-F1
#
_cell.length_a   1.000
_cell.length_b   1.000
_cell.length_c   1.000
_cell.angle_alpha   90.00
_cell.angle_beta   90.00
_cell.angle_gamma   90.00
#
_symmetry.space_group_name_H-M   'P 1'
#
loop_
_entity.id
_entity.type
_entity.pdbx_description
1 polymer ?
#
loop_
_entity_poly.entity_id
_entity_poly.type
_entity_poly.pdbx_seq_one_letter_code
_entity_poly.pdbx_strand_id
1 'polypeptide(L)'
;LPGSGQTDQYITSKGAVVTTEIDTVVPLYWRGKLRHVYFQDGTRFDLDKKAATTEVLATYTNGKIAAAVQHFGQGRVGMVGPHPEADQSWFDMYKLKNPDGKMSFDLFHDLVDTLMN
;
A
#
# COMPACT_ATOMS: atom_id res chain seq x y z
N LEU A 1 -12.07 -9.54 22.46
CA LEU A 1 -12.26 -9.49 20.99
C LEU A 1 -10.95 -9.91 20.35
N PRO A 2 -10.93 -10.82 19.35
CA PRO A 2 -9.71 -11.08 18.59
C PRO A 2 -9.21 -9.73 18.03
N GLY A 3 -7.91 -9.49 18.15
CA GLY A 3 -7.29 -8.16 18.23
C GLY A 3 -7.72 -7.19 17.13
N SER A 4 -8.07 -5.97 17.54
CA SER A 4 -8.39 -4.87 16.63
C SER A 4 -7.23 -4.62 15.66
N GLY A 5 -7.50 -4.63 14.36
CA GLY A 5 -6.57 -4.10 13.37
C GLY A 5 -6.30 -2.62 13.64
N GLN A 6 -5.04 -2.20 13.55
CA GLN A 6 -4.65 -0.80 13.72
C GLN A 6 -4.06 -0.24 12.43
N THR A 7 -4.29 1.05 12.23
CA THR A 7 -3.68 1.86 11.18
C THR A 7 -2.85 2.95 11.82
N ASP A 8 -1.72 3.27 11.21
CA ASP A 8 -0.83 4.34 11.65
C ASP A 8 -0.11 4.94 10.43
N GLN A 9 0.54 6.08 10.60
CA GLN A 9 1.36 6.68 9.55
C GLN A 9 2.54 5.76 9.21
N TYR A 10 2.81 5.54 7.93
CA TYR A 10 4.01 4.80 7.53
C TYR A 10 5.28 5.57 7.90
N ILE A 11 5.26 6.90 7.74
CA ILE A 11 6.41 7.79 7.89
C ILE A 11 6.99 7.82 9.31
N THR A 12 6.20 7.44 10.31
CA THR A 12 6.62 7.38 11.73
C THR A 12 7.18 6.00 12.11
N SER A 13 7.09 5.01 11.21
CA SER A 13 7.51 3.65 11.50
C SER A 13 9.02 3.45 11.42
N LYS A 14 9.55 2.59 12.31
CA LYS A 14 10.99 2.26 12.30
C LYS A 14 11.40 1.68 10.94
N GLY A 15 12.42 2.28 10.33
CA GLY A 15 12.94 1.85 9.03
C GLY A 15 12.12 2.35 7.83
N ALA A 16 11.18 3.28 8.02
CA ALA A 16 10.53 3.95 6.90
C ALA A 16 11.58 4.65 6.00
N VAL A 17 11.41 4.53 4.68
CA VAL A 17 12.32 5.14 3.70
C VAL A 17 12.00 6.62 3.42
N VAL A 18 10.86 7.08 3.92
CA VAL A 18 10.40 8.47 3.88
C VAL A 18 9.87 8.85 5.26
N THR A 19 10.08 10.10 5.66
CA THR A 19 9.74 10.61 7.00
C THR A 19 8.95 11.92 6.95
N THR A 20 8.43 12.27 5.78
CA THR A 20 7.65 13.49 5.54
C THR A 20 6.34 13.14 4.85
N GLU A 21 5.34 13.99 5.02
CA GLU A 21 4.02 13.85 4.41
C GLU A 21 3.99 14.32 2.94
N ILE A 22 5.11 14.83 2.43
CA ILE A 22 5.23 15.42 1.10
C ILE A 22 5.10 14.35 0.02
N ASP A 23 4.39 14.70 -1.05
CA ASP A 23 4.27 13.92 -2.28
C ASP A 23 5.61 13.39 -2.78
N THR A 24 5.69 12.07 -2.92
CA THR A 24 6.91 11.37 -3.30
C THR A 24 6.57 10.02 -3.94
N VAL A 25 7.61 9.24 -4.25
CA VAL A 25 7.49 7.89 -4.76
C VAL A 25 8.24 6.96 -3.82
N VAL A 26 7.57 5.92 -3.32
CA VAL A 26 8.18 4.96 -2.39
C VAL A 26 8.35 3.59 -3.03
N PRO A 27 9.48 2.90 -2.76
CA PRO A 27 9.61 1.49 -3.07
C PRO A 27 8.78 0.63 -2.11
N LEU A 28 8.15 -0.41 -2.64
CA LEU A 28 7.47 -1.44 -1.87
C LEU A 28 7.57 -2.80 -2.58
N TYR A 29 7.27 -3.87 -1.87
CA TYR A 29 7.14 -5.21 -2.43
C TYR A 29 5.66 -5.53 -2.67
N TRP A 30 5.24 -5.57 -3.92
CA TRP A 30 3.90 -6.00 -4.34
C TRP A 30 3.94 -7.41 -4.90
N ARG A 31 3.21 -8.35 -4.28
CA ARG A 31 3.31 -9.80 -4.52
C ARG A 31 4.77 -10.29 -4.63
N GLY A 32 5.61 -9.77 -3.72
CA GLY A 32 7.05 -10.09 -3.64
C GLY A 32 7.94 -9.40 -4.68
N LYS A 33 7.38 -8.63 -5.64
CA LYS A 33 8.16 -7.88 -6.64
C LYS A 33 8.35 -6.44 -6.17
N LEU A 34 9.59 -5.93 -6.26
CA LEU A 34 9.87 -4.53 -6.01
C LEU A 34 9.15 -3.66 -7.04
N ARG A 35 8.40 -2.67 -6.56
CA ARG A 35 7.62 -1.70 -7.35
C ARG A 35 7.71 -0.33 -6.72
N HIS A 36 7.49 0.71 -7.51
CA HIS A 36 7.45 2.10 -7.07
C HIS A 36 6.04 2.67 -7.21
N VAL A 37 5.53 3.27 -6.15
CA VAL A 37 4.17 3.80 -6.09
C VAL A 37 4.16 5.22 -5.54
N TYR A 38 3.27 6.06 -6.07
CA TYR A 38 3.04 7.40 -5.54
C TYR A 38 2.64 7.32 -4.07
N PHE A 39 3.09 8.29 -3.28
CA PHE A 39 2.89 8.32 -1.84
C PHE A 39 2.72 9.76 -1.35
N GLN A 40 1.63 10.00 -0.62
CA GLN A 40 1.37 11.23 0.12
C GLN A 40 0.86 10.80 1.50
N ASP A 41 1.77 10.75 2.48
CA ASP A 41 1.51 10.26 3.84
C ASP A 41 0.69 8.96 3.93
N GLY A 42 1.03 7.98 3.10
CA GLY A 42 0.33 6.70 3.05
C GLY A 42 0.37 5.93 4.37
N THR A 43 -0.74 5.22 4.65
CA THR A 43 -0.93 4.45 5.87
C THR A 43 -0.11 3.14 5.90
N ARG A 44 0.26 2.69 7.08
CA ARG A 44 0.65 1.29 7.35
C ARG A 44 -0.45 0.55 8.11
N PHE A 45 -0.63 -0.72 7.81
CA PHE A 45 -1.59 -1.57 8.50
C PHE A 45 -0.86 -2.55 9.44
N ASP A 46 -1.27 -2.57 10.71
CA ASP A 46 -0.86 -3.57 11.69
C ASP A 46 -1.99 -4.60 11.82
N LEU A 47 -1.99 -5.56 10.90
CA LEU A 47 -2.89 -6.71 10.89
C LEU A 47 -2.10 -7.96 11.29
N ASP A 48 -2.78 -8.94 11.89
CA ASP A 48 -2.19 -10.27 12.02
C ASP A 48 -2.07 -10.90 10.62
N LYS A 49 -0.84 -10.92 10.10
CA LYS A 49 -0.49 -11.52 8.81
C LYS A 49 -0.77 -13.02 8.74
N LYS A 50 -0.92 -13.69 9.89
CA LYS A 50 -1.22 -15.13 9.97
C LYS A 50 -2.71 -15.40 10.14
N ALA A 51 -3.53 -14.37 10.31
CA ALA A 51 -4.98 -14.55 10.30
C ALA A 51 -5.39 -15.10 8.93
N ALA A 52 -6.09 -16.24 8.92
CA ALA A 52 -6.57 -16.89 7.70
C ALA A 52 -7.49 -16.01 6.85
N THR A 53 -7.95 -14.88 7.39
CA THR A 53 -8.83 -13.91 6.74
C THR A 53 -8.09 -12.75 6.06
N THR A 54 -6.76 -12.69 6.12
CA THR A 54 -5.97 -11.57 5.56
C THR A 54 -5.12 -12.03 4.38
N GLU A 55 -5.38 -11.52 3.19
CA GLU A 55 -4.48 -11.62 2.04
C GLU A 55 -3.63 -10.34 1.95
N VAL A 56 -2.32 -10.47 2.15
CA VAL A 56 -1.38 -9.34 2.02
C VAL A 56 -0.88 -9.26 0.57
N LEU A 57 -1.23 -8.17 -0.12
CA LEU A 57 -0.78 -7.92 -1.49
C LEU A 57 0.57 -7.19 -1.51
N ALA A 58 0.80 -6.28 -0.55
CA ALA A 58 2.03 -5.51 -0.52
C ALA A 58 2.55 -5.20 0.89
N THR A 59 3.87 -5.10 0.98
CA THR A 59 4.58 -4.55 2.14
C THR A 59 5.54 -3.46 1.73
N TYR A 60 5.64 -2.41 2.54
CA TYR A 60 6.77 -1.48 2.47
C TYR A 60 8.09 -2.21 2.70
N THR A 61 9.21 -1.58 2.33
CA THR A 61 10.56 -2.19 2.44
C THR A 61 10.96 -2.54 3.88
N ASN A 62 10.36 -1.91 4.89
CA ASN A 62 10.53 -2.27 6.31
C ASN A 62 9.59 -3.39 6.79
N GLY A 63 8.86 -4.03 5.88
CA GLY A 63 7.99 -5.16 6.17
C GLY A 63 6.61 -4.80 6.72
N LYS A 64 6.27 -3.51 6.89
CA LYS A 64 4.91 -3.07 7.24
C LYS A 64 3.94 -3.29 6.07
N ILE A 65 2.70 -3.65 6.37
CA ILE A 65 1.69 -3.91 5.33
C ILE A 65 1.35 -2.58 4.65
N ALA A 66 1.45 -2.57 3.32
CA ALA A 66 1.11 -1.44 2.47
C ALA A 66 -0.22 -1.66 1.73
N ALA A 67 -0.57 -2.91 1.42
CA ALA A 67 -1.87 -3.26 0.85
C ALA A 67 -2.31 -4.67 1.27
N ALA A 68 -3.60 -4.83 1.57
CA ALA A 68 -4.18 -6.11 1.94
C ALA A 68 -5.70 -6.15 1.65
N VAL A 69 -6.24 -7.36 1.49
CA VAL A 69 -7.67 -7.64 1.55
C VAL A 69 -7.96 -8.44 2.80
N GLN A 70 -8.93 -8.00 3.59
CA GLN A 70 -9.35 -8.70 4.80
C GLN A 70 -10.82 -9.10 4.74
N HIS A 71 -11.10 -10.37 5.05
CA HIS A 71 -12.46 -10.90 5.14
C HIS A 71 -13.06 -10.58 6.51
N PHE A 72 -14.30 -10.06 6.50
CA PHE A 72 -15.04 -9.73 7.71
C PHE A 72 -16.51 -10.13 7.57
N GLY A 73 -16.92 -11.17 8.32
CA GLY A 73 -18.25 -11.76 8.17
C GLY A 73 -18.45 -12.29 6.75
N GLN A 74 -19.49 -11.80 6.06
CA GLN A 74 -19.76 -12.13 4.65
C GLN A 74 -19.14 -11.12 3.66
N GLY A 75 -18.53 -10.05 4.17
CA GLY A 75 -17.93 -8.99 3.36
C GLY A 75 -16.41 -9.07 3.33
N ARG A 76 -15.83 -8.19 2.53
CA ARG A 76 -14.38 -8.02 2.40
C ARG A 76 -14.04 -6.54 2.36
N VAL A 77 -12.85 -6.21 2.84
CA VAL A 77 -12.34 -4.84 2.88
C VAL A 77 -10.96 -4.83 2.23
N GLY A 78 -10.82 -4.07 1.15
CA GLY A 78 -9.55 -3.79 0.50
C GLY A 78 -8.94 -2.53 1.11
N MET A 79 -7.65 -2.61 1.43
CA MET A 79 -6.91 -1.52 2.07
C MET A 79 -5.61 -1.30 1.30
N VAL A 80 -5.28 -0.04 1.05
CA VAL A 80 -4.02 0.36 0.43
C VAL A 80 -3.57 1.70 1.02
N GLY A 81 -2.30 1.76 1.38
CA GLY A 81 -1.65 2.93 1.96
C GLY A 81 -1.09 3.90 0.91
N PRO A 82 -0.27 3.45 -0.05
CA PRO A 82 0.20 4.29 -1.16
C PRO A 82 -0.91 4.49 -2.21
N HIS A 83 -0.66 5.29 -3.24
CA HIS A 83 -1.63 5.62 -4.27
C HIS A 83 -1.31 4.94 -5.62
N PRO A 84 -1.58 3.63 -5.82
CA PRO A 84 -1.40 2.98 -7.12
C PRO A 84 -2.39 3.48 -8.20
N GLU A 85 -3.43 4.20 -7.80
CA GLU A 85 -4.38 4.90 -8.66
C GLU A 85 -3.89 6.26 -9.16
N ALA A 86 -2.74 6.76 -8.66
CA ALA A 86 -2.21 8.04 -9.09
C ALA A 86 -1.84 7.99 -10.58
N ASP A 87 -2.43 8.90 -11.36
CA ASP A 87 -2.14 9.07 -12.77
C ASP A 87 -0.95 10.01 -13.00
N GLN A 88 -0.57 10.20 -14.27
CA GLN A 88 0.57 11.05 -14.63
C GLN A 88 0.44 12.50 -14.12
N SER A 89 -0.78 13.03 -14.01
CA SER A 89 -1.00 14.42 -13.60
C SER A 89 -0.58 14.68 -12.15
N TRP A 90 -0.69 13.68 -11.27
CA TRP A 90 -0.23 13.76 -9.88
C TRP A 90 1.29 13.87 -9.82
N PHE A 91 1.99 13.04 -10.61
CA PHE A 91 3.45 13.10 -10.72
C PHE A 91 3.91 14.44 -11.30
N ASP A 92 3.24 14.94 -12.33
CA ASP A 92 3.60 16.19 -13.00
C ASP A 92 3.43 17.41 -12.06
N MET A 93 2.39 17.43 -11.23
CA MET A 93 2.12 18.50 -10.26
C MET A 93 3.29 18.74 -9.32
N TYR A 94 3.98 17.66 -8.91
CA TYR A 94 5.10 17.70 -7.97
C TYR A 94 6.45 17.41 -8.63
N LYS A 95 6.51 17.37 -9.97
CA LYS A 95 7.70 17.07 -10.77
C LYS A 95 8.37 15.73 -10.37
N LEU A 96 7.55 14.77 -9.95
CA LEU A 96 7.98 13.43 -9.58
C LEU A 96 8.16 12.56 -10.82
N LYS A 97 8.98 11.53 -10.69
CA LYS A 97 9.16 10.49 -11.71
C LYS A 97 9.03 9.13 -11.06
N ASN A 98 8.23 8.25 -11.65
CA ASN A 98 8.22 6.86 -11.23
C ASN A 98 9.47 6.15 -11.81
N PRO A 99 10.38 5.60 -10.98
CA PRO A 99 11.56 4.87 -11.44
C PRO A 99 11.24 3.65 -12.31
N ASP A 100 10.04 3.07 -12.17
CA ASP A 100 9.59 1.95 -12.99
C ASP A 100 9.26 2.37 -14.45
N GLY A 101 9.27 3.68 -14.74
CA GLY A 101 8.97 4.23 -16.07
C GLY A 101 7.50 4.13 -16.49
N LYS A 102 6.60 3.75 -15.57
CA LYS A 102 5.16 3.60 -15.80
C LYS A 102 4.34 3.93 -14.54
N MET A 103 3.05 4.20 -14.73
CA MET A 103 2.08 4.31 -13.64
C MET A 103 1.75 2.93 -13.05
N SER A 104 1.18 2.93 -11.85
CA SER A 104 0.98 1.73 -11.04
C SER A 104 -0.45 1.18 -11.07
N PHE A 105 -1.23 1.53 -12.11
CA PHE A 105 -2.61 1.06 -12.28
C PHE A 105 -2.75 -0.46 -12.30
N ASP A 106 -1.72 -1.18 -12.75
CA ASP A 106 -1.70 -2.64 -12.70
C ASP A 106 -1.79 -3.17 -11.26
N LEU A 107 -1.24 -2.44 -10.29
CA LEU A 107 -1.34 -2.78 -8.87
C LEU A 107 -2.73 -2.45 -8.30
N PHE A 108 -3.33 -1.33 -8.73
CA PHE A 108 -4.69 -0.98 -8.30
C PHE A 108 -5.71 -2.00 -8.82
N HIS A 109 -5.60 -2.42 -10.09
CA HIS A 109 -6.44 -3.48 -10.64
C HIS A 109 -6.26 -4.80 -9.87
N ASP A 110 -5.01 -5.20 -9.55
CA ASP A 110 -4.77 -6.41 -8.75
C ASP A 110 -5.44 -6.36 -7.36
N LEU A 111 -5.45 -5.19 -6.71
CA LEU A 111 -6.19 -4.99 -5.46
C LEU A 111 -7.70 -5.15 -5.64
N VAL A 112 -8.28 -4.50 -6.66
CA VAL A 112 -9.71 -4.57 -6.93
C VAL A 112 -10.13 -5.99 -7.31
N ASP A 113 -9.37 -6.66 -8.18
CA ASP A 113 -9.64 -8.03 -8.58
C ASP A 113 -9.59 -8.97 -7.37
N THR A 114 -8.58 -8.82 -6.50
CA THR A 114 -8.49 -9.62 -5.26
C THR A 114 -9.66 -9.35 -4.31
N LEU A 115 -10.09 -8.09 -4.21
CA LEU A 115 -11.22 -7.71 -3.37
C LEU A 115 -12.54 -8.32 -3.88
N MET A 116 -12.72 -8.40 -5.19
CA MET A 116 -13.99 -8.77 -5.82
C MET A 116 -14.15 -10.28 -6.11
N ASN A 117 -13.08 -11.06 -6.03
CA ASN A 117 -13.05 -12.51 -6.37
C ASN A 117 -13.33 -13.43 -5.19
#